data_AF-H3NQZ2-F1
#
_entry.id   AF-H3NQZ2-F1
#
_cell.length_a   1.000
_cell.length_b   1.000
_cell.length_c   1.000
_cell.angle_alpha   90.00
_cell.angle_beta   90.00
_cell.angle_gamma   90.00
#
_symmetry.space_group_name_H-M   'P 1'
#
loop_
_entity.id
_entity.type
_entity.pdbx_description
1 polymer ?
#
loop_
_entity_poly.entity_id
_entity_poly.type
_entity_poly.pdbx_seq_one_letter_code
_entity_poly.pdbx_strand_id
1 'polypeptide(L)'
;MPYEVILEIKKVITQNENLKNITETERPLVMDGYNNTFEILFDNKLHKIRGTNLSFYIFEDTEDSSKANAVLKFYDSISKILIENGIEKEYFSLG
;
A
#
# COMPACT_ATOMS: atom_id res chain seq x y z
N MET A 1 10.60 -10.76 9.47
CA MET A 1 10.66 -9.91 8.27
C MET A 1 9.30 -9.36 7.84
N PRO A 2 8.24 -10.15 7.58
CA PRO A 2 7.04 -9.58 6.97
C PRO A 2 6.28 -8.55 7.83
N TYR A 3 6.38 -8.70 9.15
CA TYR A 3 5.87 -7.73 10.12
C TYR A 3 6.62 -6.39 10.10
N GLU A 4 7.94 -6.39 9.87
CA GLU A 4 8.75 -5.16 9.83
C GLU A 4 8.44 -4.34 8.57
N VAL A 5 8.22 -5.00 7.43
CA VAL A 5 7.77 -4.37 6.19
C VAL A 5 6.43 -3.66 6.38
N ILE A 6 5.49 -4.30 7.08
CA ILE A 6 4.21 -3.69 7.45
C ILE A 6 4.42 -2.41 8.29
N LEU A 7 5.36 -2.42 9.23
CA LEU A 7 5.67 -1.22 10.04
C LEU A 7 6.27 -0.10 9.21
N GLU A 8 7.13 -0.39 8.23
CA GLU A 8 7.70 0.62 7.33
C GLU A 8 6.66 1.24 6.40
N ILE A 9 5.76 0.41 5.85
CA ILE A 9 4.61 0.89 5.07
C ILE A 9 3.74 1.83 5.93
N LYS A 10 3.43 1.44 7.18
CA LYS A 10 2.68 2.32 8.11
C LYS A 10 3.38 3.64 8.37
N LYS A 11 4.72 3.65 8.51
CA LYS A 11 5.49 4.90 8.70
C LYS A 11 5.34 5.82 7.49
N VAL A 12 5.49 5.32 6.27
CA VAL A 12 5.33 6.13 5.04
C VAL A 12 3.91 6.68 4.95
N ILE A 13 2.89 5.86 5.24
CA ILE A 13 1.49 6.28 5.20
C ILE A 13 1.23 7.40 6.23
N THR A 14 1.68 7.22 7.48
CA THR A 14 1.43 8.18 8.57
C THR A 14 2.22 9.48 8.45
N GLN A 15 3.37 9.48 7.76
CA GLN A 15 4.20 10.68 7.54
C GLN A 15 3.74 11.52 6.34
N ASN A 16 2.84 11.01 5.50
CA ASN A 16 2.35 11.73 4.34
C ASN A 16 1.07 12.51 4.69
N GLU A 17 1.21 13.82 4.89
CA GLU A 17 0.14 14.74 5.29
C GLU A 17 -1.03 14.82 4.29
N ASN A 18 -0.83 14.37 3.05
CA ASN A 18 -1.87 14.34 2.04
C ASN A 18 -2.75 13.08 2.10
N LEU A 19 -2.34 12.07 2.86
CA LEU A 19 -3.12 10.85 3.08
C LEU A 19 -4.07 11.04 4.27
N LYS A 20 -5.34 10.72 4.07
CA LYS A 20 -6.41 10.80 5.08
C LYS A 20 -7.07 9.43 5.24
N ASN A 21 -7.82 9.26 6.33
CA ASN A 21 -8.68 8.09 6.60
C ASN A 21 -8.01 6.74 6.30
N ILE A 22 -6.87 6.50 6.97
CA ILE A 22 -6.14 5.25 6.87
C ILE A 22 -6.90 4.19 7.66
N THR A 23 -7.46 3.21 6.96
CA THR A 23 -8.06 2.02 7.58
C THR A 23 -7.12 0.85 7.35
N GLU A 24 -6.64 0.27 8.44
CA GLU A 24 -5.93 -1.00 8.39
C GLU A 24 -6.89 -2.12 8.76
N THR A 25 -6.95 -3.14 7.90
CA THR A 25 -7.64 -4.40 8.21
C THR A 25 -6.60 -5.50 8.26
N GLU A 26 -6.31 -5.96 9.46
CA GLU A 26 -5.55 -7.19 9.68
C GLU A 26 -6.49 -8.40 9.59
N ARG A 27 -6.10 -9.41 8.82
CA ARG A 27 -6.88 -10.65 8.69
C ARG A 27 -6.08 -11.83 9.25
N PRO A 28 -6.76 -12.90 9.71
CA PRO A 28 -6.10 -14.12 10.15
C PRO A 28 -5.15 -14.62 9.06
N LEU A 29 -3.95 -15.01 9.49
CA LEU A 29 -2.92 -15.56 8.63
C LEU A 29 -3.41 -16.85 7.95
N VAL A 30 -3.12 -16.99 6.66
CA VAL A 30 -3.22 -18.26 5.95
C VAL A 30 -1.76 -18.67 5.68
N MET A 31 -1.17 -19.51 6.54
CA MET A 31 0.28 -19.86 6.60
C MET A 31 1.18 -18.79 7.26
N ASP A 32 2.51 -19.01 7.30
CA ASP A 32 3.53 -18.15 7.94
C ASP A 32 3.72 -16.75 7.29
N GLY A 33 2.73 -16.27 6.53
CA GLY A 33 2.77 -15.03 5.77
C GLY A 33 2.16 -13.83 6.50
N TYR A 34 1.65 -12.86 5.74
CA TYR A 34 0.85 -11.73 6.22
C TYR A 34 -0.44 -11.59 5.42
N ASN A 35 -1.49 -11.06 6.02
CA ASN A 35 -2.75 -10.76 5.33
C ASN A 35 -3.30 -9.43 5.83
N ASN A 36 -2.65 -8.33 5.40
CA ASN A 36 -3.03 -6.98 5.78
C ASN A 36 -3.51 -6.20 4.57
N THR A 37 -4.47 -5.32 4.82
CA THR A 37 -4.98 -4.39 3.83
C THR A 37 -4.93 -2.99 4.41
N PHE A 38 -4.29 -2.08 3.69
CA PHE A 38 -4.34 -0.64 3.95
C PHE A 38 -5.27 0.01 2.94
N GLU A 39 -6.31 0.64 3.43
CA GLU A 39 -7.21 1.48 2.67
C GLU A 39 -6.92 2.93 3.05
N ILE A 40 -6.60 3.76 2.06
CA ILE A 40 -6.09 5.11 2.28
C ILE A 40 -6.91 6.06 1.42
N LEU A 41 -7.48 7.09 2.03
CA LEU A 41 -8.16 8.15 1.29
C LEU A 41 -7.14 9.22 0.91
N PHE A 42 -6.79 9.30 -0.36
CA PHE A 42 -6.01 10.41 -0.89
C PHE A 42 -6.93 11.26 -1.75
N ASP A 43 -7.07 12.54 -1.39
CA ASP A 43 -7.85 13.50 -2.19
C ASP A 43 -9.27 13.01 -2.57
N ASN A 44 -10.00 12.48 -1.57
CA ASN A 44 -11.34 11.91 -1.70
C ASN A 44 -11.46 10.63 -2.57
N LYS A 45 -10.34 10.03 -2.97
CA LYS A 45 -10.32 8.71 -3.63
C LYS A 45 -9.70 7.66 -2.74
N LEU A 46 -10.27 6.46 -2.78
CA LEU A 46 -9.83 5.34 -1.96
C LEU A 46 -8.76 4.55 -2.71
N HIS A 47 -7.58 4.42 -2.10
CA HIS A 47 -6.47 3.62 -2.60
C HIS A 47 -6.27 2.41 -1.69
N LYS A 48 -5.88 1.27 -2.28
CA LYS A 48 -5.78 0.02 -1.53
C LYS A 48 -4.43 -0.64 -1.74
N ILE A 49 -3.74 -0.93 -0.65
CA ILE A 49 -2.53 -1.76 -0.64
C ILE A 49 -2.87 -3.03 0.11
N ARG A 50 -2.77 -4.17 -0.57
CA ARG A 50 -3.04 -5.48 0.03
C ARG A 50 -1.75 -6.29 0.07
N GLY A 51 -1.33 -6.67 1.27
CA GLY A 51 -0.31 -7.67 1.47
C GLY A 51 -0.94 -9.05 1.65
N THR A 52 -0.47 -10.05 0.90
CA THR A 52 -0.90 -11.45 1.09
C THR A 52 0.31 -12.38 0.93
N ASN A 53 0.56 -13.18 1.96
CA ASN A 53 1.67 -14.12 2.09
C ASN A 53 3.06 -13.50 2.00
N LEU A 54 3.57 -13.32 0.78
CA LEU A 54 4.87 -12.71 0.45
C LEU A 54 4.77 -11.75 -0.75
N SER A 55 3.56 -11.45 -1.20
CA SER A 55 3.28 -10.56 -2.31
C SER A 55 2.53 -9.33 -1.80
N PHE A 56 2.81 -8.18 -2.39
CA PHE A 56 2.02 -6.96 -2.17
C PHE A 56 1.40 -6.49 -3.48
N TYR A 57 0.14 -6.15 -3.38
CA TYR A 57 -0.71 -5.72 -4.46
C TYR A 57 -1.12 -4.26 -4.23
N ILE A 58 -0.80 -3.40 -5.19
CA ILE A 58 -1.18 -1.99 -5.16
C ILE A 58 -2.33 -1.79 -6.14
N PHE A 59 -3.46 -1.32 -5.63
CA PHE A 59 -4.65 -1.01 -6.41
C PHE A 59 -4.86 0.50 -6.47
N GLU A 60 -4.83 1.04 -7.68
CA GLU A 60 -5.14 2.44 -7.97
C GLU A 60 -6.55 2.54 -8.54
N ASP A 61 -7.41 3.34 -7.90
CA ASP A 61 -8.79 3.58 -8.30
C ASP A 61 -8.98 5.10 -8.49
N THR A 62 -8.26 5.69 -9.45
CA THR A 62 -8.34 7.12 -9.75
C THR A 62 -8.56 7.43 -11.22
N GLU A 63 -9.76 7.95 -11.49
CA GLU A 63 -10.15 8.56 -12.77
C GLU A 63 -9.50 9.93 -13.09
N ASP A 64 -8.64 10.50 -12.23
CA ASP A 64 -8.17 11.89 -12.36
C ASP A 64 -6.65 11.95 -12.50
N SER A 65 -6.19 12.24 -13.72
CA SER A 65 -4.78 12.27 -14.12
C SER A 65 -4.04 13.53 -13.63
N SER A 66 -4.74 14.55 -13.12
CA SER A 66 -4.14 15.83 -12.73
C SER A 66 -3.31 15.77 -11.43
N LYS A 67 -3.40 14.68 -10.66
CA LYS A 67 -2.75 14.52 -9.34
C LYS A 67 -1.81 13.32 -9.24
N ALA A 68 -1.43 12.74 -10.38
CA ALA A 68 -0.59 11.55 -10.48
C ALA A 68 0.74 11.66 -9.70
N ASN A 69 1.39 12.82 -9.64
CA ASN A 69 2.73 12.93 -9.06
C ASN A 69 2.83 12.60 -7.55
N ALA A 70 1.82 12.93 -6.74
CA ALA A 70 1.86 12.64 -5.30
C ALA A 70 1.55 11.17 -5.02
N VAL A 71 0.58 10.61 -5.76
CA VAL A 71 0.22 9.19 -5.74
C VAL A 71 1.38 8.33 -6.22
N LEU A 72 2.03 8.71 -7.32
CA LEU A 72 3.23 8.05 -7.85
C LEU A 72 4.38 8.07 -6.84
N LYS A 73 4.68 9.22 -6.21
CA LYS A 73 5.72 9.30 -5.16
C LYS A 73 5.43 8.41 -3.96
N PHE A 74 4.16 8.34 -3.55
CA PHE A 74 3.72 7.45 -2.49
C PHE A 74 3.94 5.99 -2.86
N TYR A 75 3.45 5.57 -4.03
CA TYR A 75 3.62 4.20 -4.51
C TYR A 75 5.09 3.83 -4.80
N ASP A 76 5.90 4.77 -5.26
CA ASP A 76 7.34 4.58 -5.43
C ASP A 76 8.03 4.33 -4.08
N SER A 77 7.64 5.07 -3.04
CA SER A 77 8.18 4.90 -1.69
C SER A 77 7.83 3.52 -1.12
N ILE A 78 6.59 3.09 -1.27
CA ILE A 78 6.15 1.73 -0.88
C ILE A 78 6.88 0.69 -1.72
N SER A 79 6.96 0.88 -3.05
CA SER A 79 7.64 -0.05 -3.96
C SER A 79 9.11 -0.24 -3.59
N LYS A 80 9.81 0.81 -3.15
CA LYS A 80 11.21 0.72 -2.77
C LYS A 80 11.40 -0.17 -1.54
N ILE A 81 10.57 0.01 -0.52
CA ILE A 81 10.56 -0.83 0.70
C ILE A 81 10.36 -2.30 0.34
N LEU A 82 9.42 -2.60 -0.56
CA LEU A 82 9.14 -3.96 -0.99
C LEU A 82 10.34 -4.60 -1.70
N ILE A 83 10.95 -3.89 -2.65
CA ILE A 83 12.12 -4.37 -3.40
C ILE A 83 13.32 -4.60 -2.46
N GLU A 84 13.58 -3.68 -1.54
CA GLU A 84 14.69 -3.79 -0.56
C GLU A 84 14.54 -5.01 0.36
N ASN A 85 13.30 -5.46 0.59
CA ASN A 85 13.00 -6.64 1.38
C ASN A 85 12.79 -7.93 0.55
N GLY A 86 13.08 -7.89 -0.75
CA GLY A 86 12.95 -9.06 -1.64
C GLY A 86 11.51 -9.49 -1.93
N ILE A 87 10.56 -8.58 -1.80
CA ILE A 87 9.13 -8.84 -1.99
C ILE A 87 8.71 -8.43 -3.41
N GLU A 88 8.01 -9.34 -4.09
CA GLU A 88 7.41 -9.08 -5.40
C GLU A 88 6.24 -8.09 -5.27
N LYS A 89 6.25 -7.08 -6.16
CA LYS A 89 5.19 -6.08 -6.29
C LYS A 89 4.32 -6.39 -7.50
N GLU A 90 3.01 -6.35 -7.32
CA GLU A 90 2.04 -6.43 -8.41
C GLU A 90 1.15 -5.20 -8.40
N TYR A 91 0.95 -4.60 -9.59
CA TYR A 91 0.07 -3.45 -9.78
C TYR A 91 -1.22 -3.93 -10.42
N PHE A 92 -2.35 -3.63 -9.79
CA PHE A 92 -3.67 -3.88 -10.35
C PHE A 92 -4.39 -2.54 -10.53
N SER A 93 -4.79 -2.22 -11.75
CA SER A 93 -5.77 -1.15 -11.97
C SER A 93 -7.14 -1.76 -11.69
N LEU A 94 -7.90 -1.19 -10.73
CA LEU A 94 -9.34 -1.44 -10.72
C LEU A 94 -9.90 -0.58 -11.86
N GLY A 95 -10.25 -1.24 -12.96
CA GLY A 95 -11.00 -0.63 -14.06
C GLY A 95 -12.48 -0.60 -13.77
#